data_AF-A0A6A7LJI3-F1
#
_entry.id   AF-A0A6A7LJI3-F1
#
_cell.length_a   1.000
_cell.length_b   1.000
_cell.length_c   1.000
_cell.angle_alpha   90.00
_cell.angle_beta   90.00
_cell.angle_gamma   90.00
#
_symmetry.space_group_name_H-M   'P 1'
#
loop_
_entity.id
_entity.type
_entity.pdbx_description
1 polymer ?
#
loop_
_entity_poly.entity_id
_entity_poly.type
_entity_poly.pdbx_seq_one_letter_code
_entity_poly.pdbx_strand_id
1 'polypeptide(L)'
;MKKMEIIIPHRKLNDVSEILKSANTGGMTHYKVAGRGITKAEAVAVGRGTTQYTPEFIPRTKVEVIIKDDQVETLINRLVERFGDTLGGKLFITDVPIVVDLSTNMRGESAI
;
A
#
# COMPACT_ATOMS: atom_id res chain seq x y z
N MET A 1 -17.60 4.58 1.36
CA MET A 1 -16.44 3.98 0.66
C MET A 1 -15.18 4.62 1.17
N LYS A 2 -14.08 3.88 1.26
CA LYS A 2 -12.78 4.40 1.71
C LYS A 2 -11.71 4.20 0.67
N LYS A 3 -10.75 5.12 0.61
CA LYS A 3 -9.45 4.91 -0.01
C LYS A 3 -8.48 4.40 1.04
N MET A 4 -7.86 3.26 0.75
CA MET A 4 -6.78 2.70 1.54
C MET A 4 -5.45 2.93 0.81
N GLU A 5 -4.56 3.67 1.44
CA GLU A 5 -3.22 3.96 0.96
C GLU A 5 -2.20 3.18 1.81
N ILE A 6 -1.45 2.29 1.18
CA ILE A 6 -0.53 1.36 1.84
C ILE A 6 0.90 1.65 1.38
N ILE A 7 1.76 2.08 2.30
CA ILE A 7 3.19 2.30 2.04
C ILE A 7 3.99 1.12 2.59
N ILE A 8 4.59 0.35 1.68
CA ILE A 8 5.31 -0.89 1.99
C ILE A 8 6.64 -0.99 1.22
N PRO A 9 7.60 -1.80 1.68
CA PRO A 9 8.75 -2.21 0.89
C PRO A 9 8.36 -2.88 -0.44
N HIS A 10 9.12 -2.61 -1.50
CA HIS A 10 8.76 -3.01 -2.87
C HIS A 10 8.49 -4.52 -3.04
N ARG A 11 9.30 -5.37 -2.36
CA ARG A 11 9.17 -6.83 -2.39
C ARG A 11 7.82 -7.37 -1.87
N LYS A 12 7.01 -6.55 -1.21
CA LYS A 12 5.71 -6.94 -0.64
C LYS A 12 4.50 -6.58 -1.50
N LEU A 13 4.71 -5.99 -2.67
CA LEU A 13 3.60 -5.62 -3.55
C LEU A 13 2.72 -6.84 -3.91
N ASN A 14 3.34 -7.99 -4.15
CA ASN A 14 2.60 -9.23 -4.47
C ASN A 14 1.74 -9.71 -3.30
N ASP A 15 2.27 -9.65 -2.06
CA ASP A 15 1.53 -10.02 -0.85
C ASP A 15 0.26 -9.14 -0.69
N VAL A 16 0.35 -7.83 -0.97
CA VAL A 16 -0.82 -6.93 -0.95
C VAL A 16 -1.83 -7.33 -2.01
N SER A 17 -1.37 -7.64 -3.23
CA SER A 17 -2.26 -8.08 -4.31
C SER A 17 -3.02 -9.37 -3.96
N GLU A 18 -2.36 -10.34 -3.33
CA GLU A 18 -2.98 -11.59 -2.90
C GLU A 18 -4.04 -11.38 -1.81
N ILE A 19 -3.78 -10.48 -0.84
CA ILE A 19 -4.73 -10.14 0.22
C ILE A 19 -5.98 -9.48 -0.38
N LEU A 20 -5.82 -8.52 -1.29
CA LEU A 20 -6.95 -7.84 -1.94
C LEU A 20 -7.79 -8.81 -2.78
N LYS A 21 -7.14 -9.68 -3.58
CA LYS A 21 -7.82 -10.71 -4.38
C LYS A 21 -8.67 -11.66 -3.53
N SER A 22 -8.12 -12.12 -2.41
CA SER A 22 -8.82 -13.03 -1.49
C SER A 22 -9.93 -12.34 -0.68
N ALA A 23 -9.91 -11.01 -0.57
CA ALA A 23 -11.02 -10.23 -0.02
C ALA A 23 -12.13 -9.94 -1.07
N ASN A 24 -11.98 -10.46 -2.30
CA ASN A 24 -12.85 -10.16 -3.44
C ASN A 24 -12.95 -8.66 -3.74
N THR A 25 -11.86 -7.93 -3.49
CA THR A 25 -11.74 -6.49 -3.76
C THR A 25 -10.78 -6.32 -4.94
N GLY A 26 -11.32 -5.96 -6.10
CA GLY A 26 -10.60 -5.82 -7.35
C GLY A 26 -10.10 -4.40 -7.59
N GLY A 27 -9.01 -4.26 -8.35
CA GLY A 27 -8.47 -2.95 -8.73
C GLY A 27 -7.55 -2.34 -7.67
N MET A 28 -6.28 -2.18 -8.02
CA MET A 28 -5.33 -1.43 -7.22
C MET A 28 -4.42 -0.62 -8.15
N THR A 29 -4.02 0.56 -7.71
CA THR A 29 -2.98 1.34 -8.38
C THR A 29 -1.75 1.37 -7.48
N HIS A 30 -0.56 1.29 -8.05
CA HIS A 30 0.67 1.39 -7.26
C HIS A 30 1.64 2.40 -7.86
N TYR A 31 2.42 3.02 -6.99
CA TYR A 31 3.42 4.04 -7.32
C TYR A 31 4.73 3.67 -6.66
N LYS A 32 5.84 3.95 -7.36
CA LYS A 32 7.16 3.98 -6.74
C LYS A 32 7.30 5.32 -6.04
N VAL A 33 7.58 5.28 -4.74
CA VAL A 33 7.77 6.47 -3.90
C VAL A 33 9.07 6.32 -3.12
N ALA A 34 9.60 7.42 -2.63
CA ALA A 34 10.71 7.39 -1.67
C ALA A 34 10.29 8.20 -0.45
N GLY A 35 10.60 7.70 0.74
CA GLY A 35 10.19 8.35 1.99
C GLY A 35 11.20 8.15 3.09
N ARG A 36 11.11 8.97 4.14
CA ARG A 36 11.96 8.88 5.32
C ARG A 36 11.07 8.80 6.56
N GLY A 37 11.31 7.79 7.38
CA GLY A 37 10.68 7.69 8.70
C GLY A 37 11.39 8.58 9.73
N ILE A 38 10.94 8.50 10.98
CA ILE A 38 11.65 9.11 12.12
C ILE A 38 12.99 8.40 12.35
N THR A 39 13.02 7.09 12.17
CA THR A 39 14.23 6.28 12.30
C THR A 39 15.20 6.54 11.13
N LYS A 40 16.49 6.73 11.45
CA LYS A 40 17.53 6.89 10.43
C LYS A 40 17.64 5.64 9.56
N ALA A 41 17.82 5.84 8.26
CA ALA A 41 18.08 4.75 7.33
C ALA A 41 19.43 4.09 7.66
N GLU A 42 19.50 2.77 7.54
CA GLU A 42 20.76 2.03 7.62
C GLU A 42 21.61 2.28 6.36
N ALA A 43 22.92 2.24 6.51
CA ALA A 43 23.83 2.34 5.38
C ALA A 43 23.66 1.10 4.50
N VAL A 44 23.32 1.31 3.23
CA VAL A 44 23.19 0.24 2.24
C VAL A 44 24.47 0.15 1.44
N ALA A 45 24.92 -1.07 1.18
CA ALA A 45 26.12 -1.31 0.41
C ALA A 45 25.86 -1.05 -1.08
N VAL A 46 26.67 -0.20 -1.70
CA VAL A 46 26.65 0.13 -3.13
C VAL A 46 27.95 -0.36 -3.80
N GLY A 47 27.88 -0.64 -5.10
CA GLY A 47 29.05 -1.02 -5.89
C GLY A 47 29.72 -2.31 -5.39
N ARG A 48 29.02 -3.45 -5.44
CA ARG A 48 29.52 -4.78 -5.00
C ARG A 48 30.00 -4.83 -3.53
N GLY A 49 29.53 -3.93 -2.67
CA GLY A 49 29.90 -3.92 -1.26
C GLY A 49 31.13 -3.10 -0.90
N THR A 50 31.74 -2.38 -1.86
CA THR A 50 32.95 -1.59 -1.61
C THR A 50 32.69 -0.19 -1.07
N THR A 51 31.47 0.33 -1.21
CA THR A 51 31.11 1.66 -0.71
C THR A 51 29.81 1.57 0.09
N GLN A 52 29.75 2.26 1.23
CA GLN A 52 28.51 2.38 2.02
C GLN A 52 27.84 3.72 1.68
N TYR A 53 26.53 3.68 1.41
CA TYR A 53 25.72 4.87 1.17
C TYR A 53 24.49 4.82 2.07
N THR A 54 24.28 5.89 2.83
CA THR A 54 23.07 6.04 3.64
C THR A 54 22.07 6.90 2.85
N PRO A 55 21.02 6.30 2.27
CA PRO A 55 20.04 7.05 1.50
C PRO A 55 19.24 7.96 2.43
N GLU A 56 19.07 9.21 2.01
CA GLU A 56 18.19 10.14 2.71
C GLU A 56 16.72 9.68 2.64
N PHE A 57 16.31 9.11 1.51
CA PHE A 57 14.98 8.56 1.30
C PHE A 57 15.06 7.08 0.93
N ILE A 58 14.27 6.25 1.61
CA ILE A 58 14.19 4.82 1.37
C ILE A 58 13.14 4.59 0.27
N PRO A 59 13.47 3.92 -0.84
CA PRO A 59 12.51 3.54 -1.86
C PRO A 59 11.44 2.58 -1.32
N ARG A 60 10.17 2.89 -1.58
CA ARG A 60 8.99 2.14 -1.15
C ARG A 60 7.98 2.06 -2.30
N THR A 61 6.94 1.27 -2.09
CA THR A 61 5.77 1.21 -2.95
C THR A 61 4.57 1.73 -2.19
N LYS A 62 3.88 2.69 -2.80
CA LYS A 62 2.56 3.14 -2.35
C LYS A 62 1.51 2.41 -3.16
N VAL A 63 0.59 1.73 -2.51
CA VAL A 63 -0.58 1.08 -3.13
C VAL A 63 -1.82 1.86 -2.73
N GLU A 64 -2.66 2.19 -3.70
CA GLU A 64 -3.95 2.84 -3.49
C GLU A 64 -5.06 1.91 -3.99
N VAL A 65 -6.06 1.68 -3.15
CA VAL A 65 -7.24 0.89 -3.45
C VAL A 65 -8.47 1.55 -2.86
N ILE A 66 -9.59 1.47 -3.57
CA ILE A 66 -10.89 1.94 -3.09
C ILE A 66 -11.68 0.71 -2.63
N ILE A 67 -12.23 0.77 -1.43
CA ILE A 67 -12.90 -0.36 -0.79
C ILE A 67 -14.24 0.06 -0.19
N LYS A 68 -15.12 -0.91 0.02
CA LYS A 68 -16.36 -0.72 0.78
C LYS A 68 -16.05 -0.51 2.26
N ASP A 69 -16.93 0.20 2.96
CA ASP A 69 -16.70 0.60 4.34
C ASP A 69 -16.67 -0.60 5.31
N ASP A 70 -17.44 -1.65 5.01
CA ASP A 70 -17.50 -2.91 5.75
C ASP A 70 -16.24 -3.77 5.61
N GLN A 71 -15.45 -3.57 4.53
CA GLN A 71 -14.21 -4.33 4.28
C GLN A 71 -12.97 -3.71 4.95
N VAL A 72 -13.06 -2.48 5.45
CA VAL A 72 -11.91 -1.70 5.96
C VAL A 72 -11.20 -2.43 7.09
N GLU A 73 -11.90 -2.76 8.16
CA GLU A 73 -11.33 -3.40 9.35
C GLU A 73 -10.76 -4.79 9.02
N THR A 74 -11.48 -5.56 8.21
CA THR A 74 -11.04 -6.89 7.76
C THR A 74 -9.71 -6.80 7.00
N LEU A 75 -9.59 -5.86 6.07
CA LEU A 75 -8.36 -5.68 5.30
C LEU A 75 -7.20 -5.15 6.17
N ILE A 76 -7.47 -4.22 7.09
CA ILE A 76 -6.46 -3.73 8.05
C ILE A 76 -5.88 -4.91 8.83
N ASN A 77 -6.73 -5.75 9.43
CA ASN A 77 -6.29 -6.89 10.24
C ASN A 77 -5.43 -7.87 9.44
N ARG A 78 -5.84 -8.21 8.21
CA ARG A 78 -5.08 -9.13 7.34
C ARG A 78 -3.73 -8.55 6.91
N LEU A 79 -3.66 -7.25 6.63
CA LEU A 79 -2.42 -6.56 6.28
C LEU A 79 -1.48 -6.48 7.50
N VAL A 80 -2.02 -6.20 8.69
CA VAL A 80 -1.25 -6.19 9.94
C VAL A 80 -0.71 -7.58 10.26
N GLU A 81 -1.53 -8.63 10.14
CA GLU A 81 -1.09 -10.01 10.36
C GLU A 81 0.04 -10.41 9.40
N ARG A 82 -0.04 -10.00 8.12
CA ARG A 82 0.98 -10.35 7.12
C ARG A 82 2.27 -9.53 7.21
N PHE A 83 2.22 -8.30 7.71
CA PHE A 83 3.35 -7.35 7.63
C PHE A 83 3.84 -6.79 8.97
N GLY A 84 3.04 -6.90 10.03
CA GLY A 84 3.20 -6.17 11.30
C GLY A 84 4.52 -6.43 12.01
N ASP A 85 5.06 -7.64 11.90
CA ASP A 85 6.22 -8.05 12.69
C ASP A 85 7.57 -7.68 12.10
N THR A 86 7.65 -7.17 10.87
CA THR A 86 8.96 -7.11 10.20
C THR A 86 9.17 -5.95 9.23
N LEU A 87 8.12 -5.29 8.73
CA LEU A 87 8.29 -4.27 7.69
C LEU A 87 7.69 -2.94 8.12
N GLY A 88 8.58 -1.99 8.41
CA GLY A 88 8.20 -0.58 8.52
C GLY A 88 7.35 -0.18 7.32
N GLY A 89 6.22 0.46 7.59
CA GLY A 89 5.21 0.84 6.61
C GLY A 89 4.10 1.61 7.31
N LYS A 90 3.19 2.18 6.54
CA LYS A 90 2.01 2.87 7.07
C LYS A 90 0.82 2.61 6.18
N LEU A 91 -0.35 2.58 6.79
CA LEU A 91 -1.62 2.51 6.11
C LEU A 91 -2.42 3.76 6.49
N PHE A 92 -3.00 4.41 5.49
CA PHE A 92 -3.86 5.57 5.69
C PHE A 92 -5.24 5.27 5.09
N ILE A 93 -6.27 5.69 5.80
CA ILE A 93 -7.66 5.62 5.35
C ILE A 93 -8.14 7.04 5.10
N THR A 94 -8.79 7.25 3.96
CA THR A 94 -9.43 8.52 3.61
C THR A 94 -10.83 8.26 3.09
N ASP A 95 -11.76 9.15 3.43
CA ASP A 95 -13.12 9.08 2.93
C ASP A 95 -13.21 9.33 1.42
N VAL A 96 -13.99 8.50 0.75
CA VAL A 96 -14.29 8.63 -0.69
C VAL A 96 -15.80 8.78 -0.84
N PRO A 97 -16.30 10.00 -1.10
CA PRO A 97 -17.73 10.23 -1.17
C PRO A 97 -18.37 9.64 -2.43
N ILE A 98 -17.62 9.55 -3.53
CA ILE A 98 -18.13 9.05 -4.81
C ILE A 98 -17.05 8.32 -5.60
N VAL A 99 -17.44 7.22 -6.23
CA VAL A 99 -16.69 6.50 -7.25
C VAL A 99 -17.59 6.43 -8.48
N VAL A 100 -16.99 6.57 -9.67
CA VAL A 100 -17.69 6.47 -10.95
C VAL A 100 -16.90 5.55 -11.85
N ASP A 101 -17.56 4.50 -12.34
CA ASP A 101 -17.01 3.67 -13.41
C ASP A 101 -17.32 4.33 -14.75
N LEU A 102 -16.29 4.70 -15.50
CA LEU A 102 -16.42 5.42 -16.76
C LEU A 102 -16.99 4.54 -17.89
N SER A 103 -16.89 3.22 -17.78
CA SER A 103 -17.37 2.28 -18.80
C SER A 103 -18.86 1.98 -18.65
N THR A 104 -19.34 1.88 -17.41
CA THR A 104 -20.72 1.50 -17.08
C THR A 104 -21.57 2.67 -16.57
N ASN A 105 -20.95 3.81 -16.25
CA ASN A 105 -21.57 4.96 -15.57
C ASN A 105 -22.19 4.60 -14.20
N MET A 106 -21.82 3.45 -13.64
CA MET A 106 -22.19 3.06 -12.29
C MET A 106 -21.53 4.00 -11.28
N ARG A 107 -22.17 4.16 -10.12
CA ARG A 107 -21.76 5.10 -9.08
C ARG A 107 -21.75 4.47 -7.71
N GLY A 108 -20.94 5.03 -6.83
CA GLY A 108 -20.85 4.58 -5.44
C GLY A 108 -20.29 3.17 -5.36
N GLU A 109 -20.80 2.36 -4.45
CA GLU A 109 -20.30 1.00 -4.21
C GLU A 109 -20.48 0.05 -5.40
N SER A 110 -21.43 0.35 -6.30
CA SER A 110 -21.62 -0.43 -7.53
C SER A 110 -20.49 -0.26 -8.56
N ALA A 111 -19.66 0.78 -8.39
CA ALA A 111 -18.53 1.11 -9.25
C ALA A 111 -17.18 0.60 -8.71
N ILE A 112 -17.19 -0.15 -7.60
CA ILE A 112 -16.03 -0.80 -6.96
C ILE A 112 -16.15 -2.30 -7.19
#